data_AF-A0A3B5MUB9-F1
#
_entry.id   AF-A0A3B5MUB9-F1
#
_cell.length_a   1.000
_cell.length_b   1.000
_cell.length_c   1.000
_cell.angle_alpha   90.00
_cell.angle_beta   90.00
_cell.angle_gamma   90.00
#
_symmetry.space_group_name_H-M   'P 1'
#
loop_
_entity.id
_entity.type
_entity.pdbx_description
1 polymer ?
#
loop_
_entity_poly.entity_id
_entity_poly.type
_entity_poly.pdbx_seq_one_letter_code
_entity_poly.pdbx_strand_id
1 'polypeptide(L)'
;GRAACCITRRETEPGDDMLKLNDRKMSPGPGEPRTEKMALDQDWTSVYPAATPFRSNAVPLPVRMGYPVKRGIPPEKKGNLELIKIPNFLHLTPAAIKKHCEALKPFCTEWPSALDTDAKCDQHFPVKIESTDYVSAGPSVRNPSARIVRVKLSSLNLDDHARKKMLKLVGDRYCKDSDILTIKTESCPLRQQNYEYAMYLLTVLYHESWKIEPWEAEKTRADMEEYSWEDSTSQKNILDTLLRINAAGEGEEAEVRKQLLGREEVQEYKDSVERLKNEEASESNMLRYKEAVRKVLKV
;
A
#
# COMPACT_ATOMS: atom_id res chain seq x y z
N GLY A 1 90.12 7.73 -60.84
CA GLY A 1 90.51 8.86 -59.96
C GLY A 1 89.76 8.73 -58.66
N ARG A 2 90.47 8.67 -57.53
CA ARG A 2 89.92 8.66 -56.18
C ARG A 2 89.54 10.10 -55.80
N ALA A 3 88.37 10.31 -55.21
CA ALA A 3 88.06 11.53 -54.47
C ALA A 3 87.64 11.12 -53.06
N ALA A 4 88.49 11.49 -52.10
CA ALA A 4 88.33 11.27 -50.67
C ALA A 4 87.35 12.32 -50.09
N CYS A 5 86.46 11.89 -49.20
CA CYS A 5 85.68 12.79 -48.36
C CYS A 5 86.35 12.83 -46.98
N CYS A 6 86.90 13.99 -46.63
CA CYS A 6 87.57 14.26 -45.36
C CYS A 6 86.54 14.34 -44.22
N ILE A 7 86.68 13.46 -43.22
CA ILE A 7 86.03 13.60 -41.91
C ILE A 7 87.02 14.31 -40.99
N THR A 8 86.71 15.53 -40.58
CA THR A 8 87.47 16.26 -39.57
C THR A 8 87.07 15.77 -38.17
N ARG A 9 87.99 15.04 -37.51
CA ARG A 9 87.96 14.78 -36.06
C ARG A 9 88.22 16.10 -35.32
N ARG A 10 87.31 16.51 -34.44
CA ARG A 10 87.63 17.42 -33.33
C ARG A 10 87.93 16.57 -32.10
N GLU A 11 89.14 16.69 -31.60
CA GLU A 11 89.54 16.22 -30.27
C GLU A 11 88.88 17.13 -29.22
N THR A 12 88.30 16.53 -28.18
CA THR A 12 87.90 17.22 -26.95
C THR A 12 88.47 16.43 -25.78
N GLU A 13 89.16 17.14 -24.89
CA GLU A 13 89.93 16.65 -23.74
C GLU A 13 89.04 15.97 -22.68
N PRO A 14 89.60 15.07 -21.83
CA PRO A 14 88.84 14.38 -20.80
C PRO A 14 88.62 15.30 -19.60
N GLY A 15 87.41 15.87 -19.49
CA GLY A 15 86.94 16.56 -18.30
C GLY A 15 86.38 15.60 -17.26
N ASP A 16 86.78 15.79 -16.00
CA ASP A 16 86.24 15.17 -14.80
C ASP A 16 84.70 15.31 -14.73
N ASP A 17 83.96 14.29 -15.18
CA ASP A 17 82.49 14.24 -15.04
C ASP A 17 82.05 12.85 -14.57
N MET A 18 82.59 12.43 -13.43
CA MET A 18 82.24 11.17 -12.77
C MET A 18 81.64 11.37 -11.38
N LEU A 19 81.04 12.54 -11.10
CA LEU A 19 80.30 12.77 -9.86
C LEU A 19 79.18 13.79 -10.06
N LYS A 20 77.96 13.32 -10.43
CA LYS A 20 76.64 13.85 -10.01
C LYS A 20 75.51 13.23 -10.85
N LEU A 21 75.14 11.99 -10.55
CA LEU A 21 73.85 11.43 -10.96
C LEU A 21 73.18 10.76 -9.76
N ASN A 22 72.83 11.55 -8.74
CA ASN A 22 72.11 11.05 -7.56
C ASN A 22 71.12 12.07 -6.98
N ASP A 23 70.48 12.90 -7.81
CA ASP A 23 69.23 13.56 -7.44
C ASP A 23 68.07 12.56 -7.60
N ARG A 24 68.04 11.54 -6.73
CA ARG A 24 66.82 10.79 -6.49
C ARG A 24 65.84 11.76 -5.84
N LYS A 25 64.86 12.28 -6.60
CA LYS A 25 63.70 12.98 -6.03
C LYS A 25 63.19 12.18 -4.83
N MET A 26 63.36 12.72 -3.63
CA MET A 26 62.82 12.13 -2.40
C MET A 26 61.33 11.87 -2.65
N SER A 27 60.87 10.66 -2.33
CA SER A 27 59.46 10.33 -2.40
C SER A 27 58.66 11.35 -1.58
N PRO A 28 57.58 11.93 -2.11
CA PRO A 28 56.75 12.87 -1.35
C PRO A 28 56.31 12.22 -0.03
N GLY A 29 56.62 12.87 1.09
CA GLY A 29 56.15 12.44 2.39
C GLY A 29 54.62 12.58 2.54
N PRO A 30 53.98 11.85 3.45
CA PRO A 30 52.57 12.01 3.73
C PRO A 30 52.30 13.39 4.34
N GLY A 31 51.28 14.10 3.84
CA GLY A 31 50.82 15.35 4.45
C GLY A 31 50.14 15.13 5.80
N GLU A 32 50.14 16.16 6.64
CA GLU A 32 49.43 16.18 7.92
C GLU A 32 47.91 16.00 7.73
N PRO A 33 47.22 15.29 8.64
CA PRO A 33 45.78 15.12 8.55
C PRO A 33 45.06 16.45 8.78
N ARG A 34 43.99 16.69 8.01
CA ARG A 34 43.18 17.93 8.11
C ARG A 34 42.60 18.14 9.51
N THR A 35 42.42 17.08 10.31
CA THR A 35 41.92 17.15 11.68
C THR A 35 42.70 18.07 12.60
N GLU A 36 44.01 18.24 12.37
CA GLU A 36 44.85 19.12 13.20
C GLU A 36 44.57 20.61 12.97
N LYS A 37 43.98 20.95 11.82
CA LYS A 37 43.67 22.34 11.41
C LYS A 37 42.19 22.70 11.64
N MET A 38 41.41 21.80 12.22
CA MET A 38 39.98 21.99 12.43
C MET A 38 39.70 22.79 13.70
N ALA A 39 38.88 23.83 13.58
CA ALA A 39 38.37 24.54 14.75
C ALA A 39 37.29 23.71 15.48
N LEU A 40 37.15 23.91 16.79
CA LEU A 40 36.20 23.17 17.62
C LEU A 40 34.73 23.55 17.35
N ASP A 41 34.49 24.78 16.93
CA ASP A 41 33.19 25.40 16.66
C ASP A 41 32.83 25.43 15.17
N GLN A 42 33.60 24.75 14.31
CA GLN A 42 33.35 24.71 12.88
C GLN A 42 32.01 24.05 12.53
N ASP A 43 31.43 24.45 11.39
CA ASP A 43 30.23 23.82 10.84
C ASP A 43 30.55 22.43 10.28
N TRP A 44 30.15 21.39 11.01
CA TRP A 44 30.31 20.00 10.62
C TRP A 44 29.60 19.67 9.29
N THR A 45 28.49 20.35 8.96
CA THR A 45 27.76 20.11 7.70
C THR A 45 28.59 20.42 6.47
N SER A 46 29.54 21.37 6.60
CA SER A 46 30.50 21.70 5.53
C SER A 46 31.64 20.68 5.41
N VAL A 47 31.98 19.99 6.51
CA VAL A 47 33.02 18.95 6.54
C VAL A 47 32.53 17.66 5.89
N TYR A 48 31.28 17.28 6.17
CA TYR A 48 30.69 16.02 5.74
C TYR A 48 29.30 16.26 5.12
N PRO A 49 29.23 16.85 3.91
CA PRO A 49 27.96 17.29 3.32
C PRO A 49 27.08 16.15 2.79
N ALA A 50 27.67 15.01 2.42
CA ALA A 50 26.98 13.90 1.76
C ALA A 50 27.50 12.54 2.22
N ALA A 51 26.77 11.48 1.87
CA ALA A 51 27.17 10.10 2.12
C ALA A 51 28.54 9.81 1.49
N THR A 52 29.54 9.59 2.34
CA THR A 52 30.90 9.24 1.91
C THR A 52 31.47 8.15 2.82
N PRO A 53 32.45 7.37 2.35
CA PRO A 53 33.12 6.39 3.22
C PRO A 53 33.85 7.10 4.36
N PHE A 54 34.06 6.39 5.46
CA PHE A 54 34.74 6.95 6.63
C PHE A 54 36.17 7.41 6.27
N ARG A 55 36.43 8.71 6.46
CA ARG A 55 37.72 9.35 6.16
C ARG A 55 38.46 9.69 7.46
N SER A 56 39.42 8.85 7.83
CA SER A 56 40.17 8.99 9.08
C SER A 56 40.92 10.33 9.23
N ASN A 57 41.29 10.96 8.11
CA ASN A 57 41.97 12.26 8.04
C ASN A 57 41.05 13.48 8.15
N ALA A 58 39.73 13.30 8.07
CA ALA A 58 38.74 14.38 8.10
C ALA A 58 37.85 14.33 9.37
N VAL A 59 37.72 13.17 10.00
CA VAL A 59 36.90 13.00 11.21
C VAL A 59 37.75 13.30 12.46
N PRO A 60 37.49 14.38 13.23
CA PRO A 60 38.30 14.81 14.37
C PRO A 60 37.97 14.04 15.67
N LEU A 61 37.49 12.79 15.54
CA LEU A 61 37.13 11.94 16.68
C LEU A 61 38.15 10.81 16.83
N PRO A 62 38.60 10.47 18.06
CA PRO A 62 39.52 9.37 18.31
C PRO A 62 38.79 8.01 18.37
N VAL A 63 38.05 7.68 17.31
CA VAL A 63 37.28 6.43 17.22
C VAL A 63 38.22 5.23 17.06
N ARG A 64 37.92 4.14 17.76
CA ARG A 64 38.61 2.84 17.65
C ARG A 64 37.58 1.74 17.43
N MET A 65 37.92 0.73 16.63
CA MET A 65 37.01 -0.37 16.33
C MET A 65 37.78 -1.63 15.95
N GLY A 66 37.29 -2.79 16.37
CA GLY A 66 37.88 -4.10 16.11
C GLY A 66 38.11 -4.87 17.41
N TYR A 67 38.20 -6.20 17.32
CA TYR A 67 38.41 -7.04 18.49
C TYR A 67 39.82 -6.80 19.06
N PRO A 68 39.95 -6.48 20.36
CA PRO A 68 41.26 -6.26 20.97
C PRO A 68 42.01 -7.59 21.12
N VAL A 69 43.33 -7.57 20.91
CA VAL A 69 44.19 -8.69 21.31
C VAL A 69 44.18 -8.85 22.84
N LYS A 70 44.60 -10.03 23.36
CA LYS A 70 44.67 -10.25 24.82
C LYS A 70 45.51 -9.15 25.47
N ARG A 71 44.91 -8.43 26.45
CA ARG A 71 45.50 -7.25 27.13
C ARG A 71 45.82 -6.06 26.21
N GLY A 72 45.15 -5.95 25.05
CA GLY A 72 45.32 -4.87 24.08
C GLY A 72 44.13 -3.90 24.01
N ILE A 73 44.31 -2.86 23.19
CA ILE A 73 43.30 -1.83 22.89
C ILE A 73 42.76 -2.09 21.47
N PRO A 74 41.49 -1.77 21.16
CA PRO A 74 40.98 -1.83 19.80
C PRO A 74 41.81 -0.99 18.81
N PRO A 75 41.95 -1.44 17.55
CA PRO A 75 42.66 -0.72 16.50
C PRO A 75 42.16 0.72 16.30
N GLU A 76 43.09 1.61 15.99
CA GLU A 76 42.83 3.02 15.72
C GLU A 76 42.05 3.24 14.42
N LYS A 77 41.60 4.47 14.17
CA LYS A 77 40.87 4.81 12.94
C LYS A 77 41.73 4.81 11.67
N LYS A 78 43.05 4.96 11.78
CA LYS A 78 43.96 5.06 10.62
C LYS A 78 44.16 3.68 10.00
N GLY A 79 43.73 3.51 8.75
CA GLY A 79 43.84 2.23 8.03
C GLY A 79 42.85 1.15 8.47
N ASN A 80 41.84 1.48 9.26
CA ASN A 80 40.90 0.51 9.82
C ASN A 80 39.76 0.21 8.85
N LEU A 81 39.76 -1.01 8.29
CA LEU A 81 38.77 -1.48 7.33
C LEU A 81 37.38 -1.66 7.96
N GLU A 82 37.28 -1.98 9.25
CA GLU A 82 35.98 -2.14 9.91
C GLU A 82 35.18 -0.84 9.94
N LEU A 83 35.87 0.29 10.14
CA LEU A 83 35.24 1.62 10.08
C LEU A 83 34.80 2.03 8.67
N ILE A 84 35.44 1.49 7.63
CA ILE A 84 35.08 1.78 6.23
C ILE A 84 33.82 1.01 5.81
N LYS A 85 33.64 -0.22 6.32
CA LYS A 85 32.47 -1.06 6.02
C LYS A 85 31.17 -0.49 6.56
N ILE A 86 31.21 0.28 7.65
CA ILE A 86 30.01 0.83 8.27
C ILE A 86 29.39 1.91 7.37
N PRO A 87 28.09 1.83 7.04
CA PRO A 87 27.35 2.95 6.47
C PRO A 87 27.17 4.02 7.54
N ASN A 88 28.09 4.99 7.58
CA ASN A 88 28.11 6.03 8.60
C ASN A 88 27.04 7.10 8.34
N PHE A 89 26.59 7.74 9.43
CA PHE A 89 25.57 8.80 9.42
C PHE A 89 26.17 10.18 9.69
N LEU A 90 27.47 10.37 9.45
CA LEU A 90 28.17 11.61 9.77
C LEU A 90 27.65 12.83 8.98
N HIS A 91 27.01 12.61 7.83
CA HIS A 91 26.35 13.66 7.04
C HIS A 91 24.92 13.95 7.48
N LEU A 92 24.31 13.07 8.29
CA LEU A 92 22.92 13.16 8.78
C LEU A 92 22.89 13.48 10.28
N THR A 93 23.71 14.44 10.71
CA THR A 93 23.66 14.92 12.10
C THR A 93 22.38 15.72 12.36
N PRO A 94 21.90 15.84 13.60
CA PRO A 94 20.70 16.63 13.91
C PRO A 94 20.77 18.09 13.44
N ALA A 95 21.95 18.70 13.48
CA ALA A 95 22.18 20.05 12.94
C ALA A 95 22.02 20.10 11.41
N ALA A 96 22.56 19.11 10.70
CA ALA A 96 22.38 18.97 9.25
C ALA A 96 20.91 18.79 8.88
N ILE A 97 20.20 17.90 9.58
CA ILE A 97 18.78 17.61 9.33
C ILE A 97 17.94 18.87 9.50
N LYS A 98 18.13 19.64 10.59
CA LYS A 98 17.42 20.91 10.80
C LYS A 98 17.65 21.90 9.66
N LYS A 99 18.91 22.07 9.23
CA LYS A 99 19.29 22.96 8.12
C LYS A 99 18.68 22.50 6.79
N HIS A 100 18.70 21.19 6.51
CA HIS A 100 18.11 20.60 5.31
C HIS A 100 16.58 20.75 5.31
N CYS A 101 15.90 20.41 6.42
CA CYS A 101 14.45 20.55 6.53
C CYS A 101 14.01 22.01 6.38
N GLU A 102 14.74 22.98 6.95
CA GLU A 102 14.43 24.40 6.77
C GLU A 102 14.50 24.81 5.30
N ALA A 103 15.51 24.35 4.56
CA ALA A 103 15.63 24.60 3.13
C ALA A 103 14.57 23.87 2.29
N LEU A 104 14.01 22.76 2.80
CA LEU A 104 12.99 21.96 2.11
C LEU A 104 11.56 22.43 2.39
N LYS A 105 11.31 23.19 3.46
CA LYS A 105 9.98 23.74 3.80
C LYS A 105 9.28 24.47 2.66
N PRO A 106 9.96 25.30 1.83
CA PRO A 106 9.31 25.98 0.71
C PRO A 106 8.74 25.04 -0.37
N PHE A 107 9.16 23.77 -0.41
CA PHE A 107 8.65 22.76 -1.34
C PHE A 107 7.44 22.00 -0.80
N CYS A 108 7.14 22.13 0.49
CA CYS A 108 5.99 21.49 1.13
C CYS A 108 4.74 22.36 1.01
N THR A 109 3.58 21.71 0.93
CA THR A 109 2.27 22.36 1.00
C THR A 109 1.59 21.98 2.31
N GLU A 110 0.82 22.90 2.87
CA GLU A 110 0.04 22.62 4.09
C GLU A 110 -1.05 21.57 3.81
N TRP A 111 -1.29 20.70 4.79
CA TRP A 111 -2.39 19.74 4.73
C TRP A 111 -3.74 20.46 4.96
N PRO A 112 -4.80 20.14 4.21
CA PRO A 112 -6.10 20.79 4.39
C PRO A 112 -6.70 20.57 5.79
N SER A 113 -6.91 21.64 6.54
CA SER A 113 -7.47 21.65 7.91
C SER A 113 -8.96 21.29 8.01
N ALA A 114 -9.62 20.98 6.89
CA ALA A 114 -10.96 20.41 6.91
C ALA A 114 -10.93 18.88 7.06
N LEU A 115 -9.80 18.25 6.70
CA LEU A 115 -9.62 16.80 6.60
C LEU A 115 -8.84 16.27 7.80
N ASP A 116 -9.38 16.51 9.00
CA ASP A 116 -8.70 16.17 10.27
C ASP A 116 -8.88 14.71 10.67
N THR A 117 -9.94 14.08 10.15
CA THR A 117 -10.38 12.73 10.53
C THR A 117 -10.65 11.89 9.30
N ASP A 118 -10.29 10.61 9.34
CA ASP A 118 -10.47 9.67 8.24
C ASP A 118 -11.93 9.57 7.76
N ALA A 119 -12.92 9.70 8.66
CA ALA A 119 -14.33 9.69 8.28
C ALA A 119 -14.72 10.85 7.35
N LYS A 120 -14.17 12.05 7.58
CA LYS A 120 -14.38 13.20 6.69
C LYS A 120 -13.69 12.97 5.34
N CYS A 121 -12.49 12.38 5.36
CA CYS A 121 -11.79 12.00 4.13
C CYS A 121 -12.64 11.03 3.29
N ASP A 122 -13.22 10.01 3.92
CA ASP A 122 -14.02 9.00 3.22
C ASP A 122 -15.35 9.55 2.70
N GLN A 123 -15.92 10.56 3.36
CA GLN A 123 -17.12 11.26 2.89
C GLN A 123 -16.84 12.09 1.62
N HIS A 124 -15.72 12.82 1.58
CA HIS A 124 -15.37 13.69 0.44
C HIS A 124 -14.64 12.95 -0.68
N PHE A 125 -13.87 11.92 -0.33
CA PHE A 125 -13.01 11.15 -1.24
C PHE A 125 -13.26 9.64 -1.06
N PRO A 126 -14.40 9.13 -1.57
CA PRO A 126 -14.79 7.72 -1.36
C PRO A 126 -13.98 6.72 -2.19
N VAL A 127 -13.19 7.20 -3.15
CA VAL A 127 -12.32 6.40 -4.00
C VAL A 127 -10.90 6.47 -3.46
N LYS A 128 -10.35 5.33 -3.01
CA LYS A 128 -8.96 5.21 -2.56
C LYS A 128 -8.13 4.44 -3.58
N ILE A 129 -7.03 5.02 -4.02
CA ILE A 129 -6.13 4.45 -5.02
C ILE A 129 -4.84 4.03 -4.31
N GLU A 130 -4.50 2.74 -4.36
CA GLU A 130 -3.25 2.21 -3.81
C GLU A 130 -2.29 1.90 -4.96
N SER A 131 -1.05 2.40 -4.81
CA SER A 131 0.08 2.06 -5.65
C SER A 131 1.33 1.89 -4.81
N THR A 132 2.30 1.11 -5.30
CA THR A 132 3.51 0.77 -4.53
C THR A 132 4.74 1.04 -5.38
N ASP A 133 5.66 1.84 -4.83
CA ASP A 133 6.96 2.12 -5.43
C ASP A 133 8.06 1.37 -4.68
N TYR A 134 9.04 0.86 -5.43
CA TYR A 134 10.12 0.02 -4.91
C TYR A 134 11.48 0.68 -5.18
N VAL A 135 12.31 0.80 -4.15
CA VAL A 135 13.66 1.37 -4.24
C VAL A 135 14.67 0.28 -3.89
N SER A 136 15.49 -0.10 -4.86
CA SER A 136 16.52 -1.15 -4.72
C SER A 136 17.89 -0.62 -5.14
N ALA A 137 18.95 -1.13 -4.52
CA ALA A 137 20.32 -0.85 -4.97
C ALA A 137 20.64 -1.67 -6.22
N GLY A 138 20.91 -1.00 -7.34
CA GLY A 138 21.27 -1.65 -8.60
C GLY A 138 21.20 -0.70 -9.80
N PRO A 139 21.67 -1.13 -10.97
CA PRO A 139 21.62 -0.32 -12.20
C PRO A 139 20.20 -0.20 -12.77
N SER A 140 19.32 -1.16 -12.49
CA SER A 140 17.93 -1.15 -12.97
C SER A 140 16.99 -0.65 -11.87
N VAL A 141 16.18 0.36 -12.22
CA VAL A 141 15.08 0.88 -11.38
C VAL A 141 13.74 0.19 -11.66
N ARG A 142 13.70 -0.75 -12.61
CA ARG A 142 12.44 -1.37 -13.06
C ARG A 142 12.00 -2.44 -12.06
N ASN A 143 10.75 -2.33 -11.61
CA ASN A 143 10.09 -3.38 -10.85
C ASN A 143 8.71 -3.68 -11.47
N PRO A 144 8.44 -4.92 -11.93
CA PRO A 144 7.17 -5.28 -12.54
C PRO A 144 5.97 -5.10 -11.60
N SER A 145 6.16 -5.20 -10.29
CA SER A 145 5.08 -5.08 -9.30
C SER A 145 4.59 -3.63 -9.10
N ALA A 146 5.37 -2.63 -9.54
CA ALA A 146 5.00 -1.21 -9.42
C ALA A 146 3.84 -0.80 -10.34
N ARG A 147 3.47 -1.64 -11.32
CA ARG A 147 2.37 -1.36 -12.25
C ARG A 147 0.99 -1.63 -11.68
N ILE A 148 0.90 -2.38 -10.58
CA ILE A 148 -0.36 -2.85 -10.00
C ILE A 148 -1.07 -1.67 -9.34
N VAL A 149 -2.35 -1.46 -9.68
CA VAL A 149 -3.21 -0.45 -9.06
C VAL A 149 -4.38 -1.15 -8.37
N ARG A 150 -4.73 -0.70 -7.16
CA ARG A 150 -5.94 -1.13 -6.46
C ARG A 150 -6.84 0.07 -6.22
N VAL A 151 -8.10 -0.05 -6.60
CA VAL A 151 -9.12 0.96 -6.33
C VAL A 151 -10.09 0.39 -5.31
N LYS A 152 -10.20 1.04 -4.15
CA LYS A 152 -11.13 0.72 -3.06
C LYS A 152 -12.26 1.73 -3.05
N LEU A 153 -13.49 1.24 -2.89
CA LEU A 153 -14.71 2.05 -2.92
C LEU A 153 -15.60 1.66 -1.75
N SER A 154 -16.02 2.66 -0.98
CA SER A 154 -16.91 2.51 0.17
C SER A 154 -18.29 3.12 -0.08
N SER A 155 -18.42 4.19 -0.88
CA SER A 155 -19.71 4.80 -1.16
C SER A 155 -19.91 5.03 -2.66
N LEU A 156 -21.07 4.56 -3.14
CA LEU A 156 -21.60 4.82 -4.47
C LEU A 156 -23.09 5.09 -4.33
N ASN A 157 -23.61 5.99 -5.17
CA ASN A 157 -25.04 6.24 -5.22
C ASN A 157 -25.72 5.15 -6.05
N LEU A 158 -26.14 4.07 -5.41
CA LEU A 158 -26.82 2.92 -6.05
C LEU A 158 -28.17 2.71 -5.38
N ASP A 159 -29.18 2.33 -6.15
CA ASP A 159 -30.44 1.81 -5.62
C ASP A 159 -30.29 0.32 -5.24
N ASP A 160 -31.34 -0.28 -4.66
CA ASP A 160 -31.29 -1.68 -4.21
C ASP A 160 -31.03 -2.66 -5.37
N HIS A 161 -31.65 -2.38 -6.53
CA HIS A 161 -31.45 -3.17 -7.76
C HIS A 161 -30.00 -3.12 -8.23
N ALA A 162 -29.47 -1.92 -8.46
CA ALA A 162 -28.13 -1.70 -8.97
C ALA A 162 -27.07 -2.20 -7.97
N ARG A 163 -27.30 -2.03 -6.65
CA ARG A 163 -26.40 -2.59 -5.64
C ARG A 163 -26.34 -4.11 -5.72
N LYS A 164 -27.49 -4.80 -5.69
CA LYS A 164 -27.55 -6.27 -5.78
C LYS A 164 -26.96 -6.78 -7.10
N LYS A 165 -27.27 -6.12 -8.22
CA LYS A 165 -26.71 -6.45 -9.53
C LYS A 165 -25.20 -6.25 -9.57
N MET A 166 -24.69 -5.13 -9.05
CA MET A 166 -23.26 -4.84 -9.00
C MET A 166 -22.52 -5.87 -8.16
N LEU A 167 -23.04 -6.25 -6.99
CA LEU A 167 -22.45 -7.27 -6.12
C LEU A 167 -22.31 -8.63 -6.82
N LYS A 168 -23.31 -9.03 -7.62
CA LYS A 168 -23.24 -10.23 -8.47
C LYS A 168 -22.19 -10.11 -9.58
N LEU A 169 -22.06 -8.94 -10.22
CA LEU A 169 -21.09 -8.73 -11.29
C LEU A 169 -19.64 -8.73 -10.80
N VAL A 170 -19.38 -8.16 -9.63
CA VAL A 170 -18.01 -8.04 -9.08
C VAL A 170 -17.52 -9.32 -8.41
N GLY A 171 -18.43 -10.15 -7.87
CA GLY A 171 -18.13 -11.42 -7.23
C GLY A 171 -17.12 -11.27 -6.09
N ASP A 172 -16.02 -12.03 -6.17
CA ASP A 172 -14.97 -12.12 -5.13
C ASP A 172 -14.19 -10.82 -4.88
N ARG A 173 -14.41 -9.79 -5.70
CA ARG A 173 -13.75 -8.48 -5.56
C ARG A 173 -14.37 -7.62 -4.45
N TYR A 174 -15.56 -7.97 -3.98
CA TYR A 174 -16.26 -7.26 -2.91
C TYR A 174 -16.18 -8.02 -1.59
N CYS A 175 -15.83 -7.31 -0.53
CA CYS A 175 -15.81 -7.84 0.83
C CYS A 175 -17.07 -7.41 1.58
N LYS A 176 -17.92 -8.37 1.98
CA LYS A 176 -19.18 -8.13 2.71
C LYS A 176 -18.93 -7.54 4.11
N ASP A 177 -17.88 -7.96 4.79
CA ASP A 177 -17.61 -7.55 6.17
C ASP A 177 -17.18 -6.08 6.27
N SER A 178 -16.43 -5.60 5.28
CA SER A 178 -15.89 -4.23 5.25
C SER A 178 -16.67 -3.29 4.33
N ASP A 179 -17.64 -3.80 3.56
CA ASP A 179 -18.38 -3.08 2.50
C ASP A 179 -17.45 -2.34 1.52
N ILE A 180 -16.35 -3.01 1.10
CA ILE A 180 -15.35 -2.42 0.21
C ILE A 180 -15.24 -3.25 -1.07
N LEU A 181 -15.45 -2.59 -2.21
CA LEU A 181 -15.13 -3.13 -3.53
C LEU A 181 -13.66 -2.85 -3.87
N THR A 182 -12.90 -3.89 -4.20
CA THR A 182 -11.48 -3.78 -4.59
C THR A 182 -11.27 -4.18 -6.04
N ILE A 183 -10.96 -3.21 -6.91
CA ILE A 183 -10.58 -3.46 -8.30
C ILE A 183 -9.06 -3.47 -8.39
N LYS A 184 -8.47 -4.66 -8.60
CA LYS A 184 -7.04 -4.83 -8.89
C LYS A 184 -6.81 -4.89 -10.41
N THR A 185 -5.92 -4.05 -10.94
CA THR A 185 -5.50 -4.05 -12.35
C THR A 185 -3.98 -4.22 -12.48
N GLU A 186 -3.56 -5.12 -13.37
CA GLU A 186 -2.13 -5.41 -13.61
C GLU A 186 -1.79 -5.76 -15.08
N SER A 187 -2.77 -5.59 -15.97
CA SER A 187 -2.73 -6.03 -17.38
C SER A 187 -1.79 -5.19 -18.23
N CYS A 188 -1.73 -3.87 -17.99
CA CYS A 188 -0.94 -2.95 -18.80
C CYS A 188 0.47 -2.74 -18.22
N PRO A 189 1.49 -2.45 -19.06
CA PRO A 189 2.85 -2.21 -18.58
C PRO A 189 2.98 -0.97 -17.68
N LEU A 190 2.27 0.11 -17.99
CA LEU A 190 2.34 1.37 -17.24
C LEU A 190 1.28 1.45 -16.16
N ARG A 191 1.67 2.00 -15.00
CA ARG A 191 0.76 2.27 -13.89
C ARG A 191 -0.41 3.17 -14.29
N GLN A 192 -0.14 4.21 -15.08
CA GLN A 192 -1.17 5.14 -15.57
C GLN A 192 -2.27 4.41 -16.36
N GLN A 193 -1.88 3.49 -17.25
CA GLN A 193 -2.83 2.69 -18.04
C GLN A 193 -3.67 1.78 -17.14
N ASN A 194 -3.06 1.14 -16.14
CA ASN A 194 -3.80 0.31 -15.19
C ASN A 194 -4.76 1.13 -14.32
N TYR A 195 -4.40 2.38 -13.99
CA TYR A 195 -5.28 3.31 -13.30
C TYR A 195 -6.48 3.71 -14.16
N GLU A 196 -6.24 4.18 -15.39
CA GLU A 196 -7.30 4.54 -16.35
C GLU A 196 -8.22 3.34 -16.63
N TYR A 197 -7.65 2.14 -16.76
CA TYR A 197 -8.42 0.92 -16.92
C TYR A 197 -9.27 0.57 -15.69
N ALA A 198 -8.74 0.77 -14.47
CA ALA A 198 -9.51 0.57 -13.24
C ALA A 198 -10.71 1.54 -13.16
N MET A 199 -10.50 2.81 -13.52
CA MET A 199 -11.57 3.81 -13.57
C MET A 199 -12.61 3.50 -14.64
N TYR A 200 -12.16 3.01 -15.80
CA TYR A 200 -13.06 2.54 -16.86
C TYR A 200 -13.92 1.37 -16.37
N LEU A 201 -13.33 0.35 -15.74
CA LEU A 201 -14.08 -0.79 -15.19
C LEU A 201 -15.10 -0.34 -14.16
N LEU A 202 -14.72 0.56 -13.26
CA LEU A 202 -15.64 1.14 -12.28
C LEU A 202 -16.84 1.82 -12.96
N THR A 203 -16.57 2.64 -13.98
CA THR A 203 -17.61 3.38 -14.72
C THR A 203 -18.57 2.43 -15.44
N VAL A 204 -18.03 1.40 -16.10
CA VAL A 204 -18.84 0.39 -16.80
C VAL A 204 -19.68 -0.40 -15.81
N LEU A 205 -19.08 -0.87 -14.70
CA LEU A 205 -19.82 -1.60 -13.66
C LEU A 205 -20.96 -0.77 -13.09
N TYR A 206 -20.71 0.51 -12.84
CA TYR A 206 -21.75 1.43 -12.40
C TYR A 206 -22.87 1.53 -13.44
N HIS A 207 -22.60 1.90 -14.69
CA HIS A 207 -23.66 2.06 -15.69
C HIS A 207 -24.41 0.77 -16.02
N GLU A 208 -23.72 -0.37 -16.08
CA GLU A 208 -24.37 -1.67 -16.34
C GLU A 208 -25.22 -2.15 -15.15
N SER A 209 -24.88 -1.74 -13.93
CA SER A 209 -25.70 -2.04 -12.75
C SER A 209 -27.06 -1.34 -12.77
N TRP A 210 -27.16 -0.15 -13.36
CA TRP A 210 -28.42 0.61 -13.48
C TRP A 210 -29.35 0.13 -14.59
N LYS A 211 -28.82 -0.60 -15.58
CA LYS A 211 -29.64 -1.15 -16.67
C LYS A 211 -30.44 -2.33 -16.17
N ILE A 212 -31.70 -2.44 -16.56
CA ILE A 212 -32.54 -3.61 -16.30
C ILE A 212 -32.74 -4.34 -17.63
N GLU A 213 -32.21 -5.55 -17.72
CA GLU A 213 -32.35 -6.38 -18.91
C GLU A 213 -33.55 -7.33 -18.79
N PRO A 214 -34.17 -7.77 -19.91
CA PRO A 214 -35.36 -8.62 -19.88
C PRO A 214 -35.19 -9.95 -19.12
N TRP A 215 -34.00 -10.54 -19.18
CA TRP A 215 -33.69 -11.80 -18.51
C TRP A 215 -33.60 -11.66 -16.98
N GLU A 216 -33.51 -10.45 -16.44
CA GLU A 216 -33.52 -10.23 -14.99
C GLU A 216 -34.90 -10.55 -14.39
N ALA A 217 -35.96 -10.54 -15.20
CA ALA A 217 -37.29 -11.00 -14.80
C ALA A 217 -37.35 -12.53 -14.61
N GLU A 218 -36.42 -13.29 -15.19
CA GLU A 218 -36.34 -14.75 -15.06
C GLU A 218 -35.60 -15.19 -13.78
N LYS A 219 -35.23 -14.24 -12.90
CA LYS A 219 -34.50 -14.49 -11.66
C LYS A 219 -35.23 -15.49 -10.77
N THR A 220 -34.56 -16.59 -10.43
CA THR A 220 -35.14 -17.62 -9.56
C THR A 220 -34.90 -17.32 -8.08
N ARG A 221 -35.58 -18.05 -7.19
CA ARG A 221 -35.39 -17.91 -5.74
C ARG A 221 -33.99 -18.30 -5.26
N ALA A 222 -33.33 -19.23 -5.97
CA ALA A 222 -31.97 -19.62 -5.65
C ALA A 222 -30.95 -18.50 -5.91
N ASP A 223 -31.30 -17.56 -6.79
CA ASP A 223 -30.45 -16.42 -7.16
C ASP A 223 -30.64 -15.21 -6.23
N MET A 224 -31.66 -15.24 -5.36
CA MET A 224 -31.90 -14.20 -4.37
C MET A 224 -30.86 -14.26 -3.26
N GLU A 225 -30.22 -13.13 -2.98
CA GLU A 225 -29.21 -12.99 -1.92
C GLU A 225 -29.82 -12.93 -0.53
N GLU A 226 -31.05 -12.43 -0.48
CA GLU A 226 -31.86 -12.29 0.72
C GLU A 226 -33.11 -13.12 0.54
N TYR A 227 -33.51 -13.79 1.61
CA TYR A 227 -34.79 -14.46 1.69
C TYR A 227 -35.91 -13.42 1.76
N SER A 228 -36.79 -13.45 0.75
CA SER A 228 -38.06 -12.73 0.77
C SER A 228 -39.17 -13.66 1.25
N TRP A 229 -39.98 -13.19 2.19
CA TRP A 229 -41.18 -13.91 2.65
C TRP A 229 -42.27 -14.01 1.58
N GLU A 230 -42.36 -13.02 0.69
CA GLU A 230 -43.44 -12.93 -0.29
C GLU A 230 -43.33 -14.06 -1.33
N ASP A 231 -44.48 -14.69 -1.58
CA ASP A 231 -44.64 -15.93 -2.35
C ASP A 231 -43.83 -17.14 -1.84
N SER A 232 -43.18 -17.05 -0.67
CA SER A 232 -42.30 -18.11 -0.15
C SER A 232 -43.04 -19.42 0.16
N THR A 233 -42.28 -20.51 0.27
CA THR A 233 -42.82 -21.80 0.72
C THR A 233 -43.36 -21.71 2.15
N SER A 234 -42.68 -20.97 3.01
CA SER A 234 -43.12 -20.71 4.39
C SER A 234 -44.46 -19.98 4.44
N GLN A 235 -44.67 -18.98 3.57
CA GLN A 235 -45.95 -18.28 3.45
C GLN A 235 -47.07 -19.21 2.99
N LYS A 236 -46.81 -20.05 1.97
CA LYS A 236 -47.80 -21.03 1.49
C LYS A 236 -48.16 -22.05 2.57
N ASN A 237 -47.16 -22.55 3.31
CA ASN A 237 -47.37 -23.54 4.37
C ASN A 237 -48.17 -22.98 5.54
N ILE A 238 -47.88 -21.75 5.99
CA ILE A 238 -48.61 -21.16 7.12
C ILE A 238 -50.05 -20.80 6.74
N LEU A 239 -50.26 -20.32 5.50
CA LEU A 239 -51.60 -20.07 4.99
C LEU A 239 -52.42 -21.35 4.90
N ASP A 240 -51.87 -22.43 4.34
CA ASP A 240 -52.54 -23.74 4.29
C ASP A 240 -52.86 -24.25 5.71
N THR A 241 -51.93 -24.11 6.65
CA THR A 241 -52.15 -24.52 8.05
C THR A 241 -53.26 -23.70 8.71
N LEU A 242 -53.25 -22.37 8.54
CA LEU A 242 -54.28 -21.49 9.11
C LEU A 242 -55.65 -21.67 8.44
N LEU A 243 -55.71 -21.98 7.16
CA LEU A 243 -56.96 -22.31 6.47
C LEU A 243 -57.56 -23.61 7.03
N ARG A 244 -56.73 -24.62 7.29
CA ARG A 244 -57.18 -25.87 7.93
C ARG A 244 -57.67 -25.67 9.36
N ILE A 245 -57.03 -24.78 10.13
CA ILE A 245 -57.45 -24.43 11.50
C ILE A 245 -58.75 -23.60 11.50
N ASN A 246 -58.92 -22.71 10.52
CA ASN A 246 -60.08 -21.80 10.41
C ASN A 246 -61.18 -22.31 9.47
N ALA A 247 -61.33 -23.63 9.27
CA ALA A 247 -62.26 -24.28 8.31
C ALA A 247 -63.78 -24.03 8.54
N ALA A 248 -64.16 -22.93 9.18
CA ALA A 248 -65.53 -22.51 9.48
C ALA A 248 -65.91 -21.11 8.94
N GLY A 249 -65.06 -20.45 8.14
CA GLY A 249 -65.34 -19.13 7.58
C GLY A 249 -65.79 -19.16 6.12
N GLU A 250 -67.05 -18.81 5.86
CA GLU A 250 -67.57 -18.57 4.50
C GLU A 250 -67.06 -17.22 3.96
N GLY A 251 -66.34 -17.24 2.84
CA GLY A 251 -65.85 -16.05 2.14
C GLY A 251 -64.94 -16.39 0.95
N GLU A 252 -64.72 -15.44 0.05
CA GLU A 252 -63.77 -15.60 -1.06
C GLU A 252 -62.35 -15.89 -0.54
N GLU A 253 -61.74 -16.97 -1.04
CA GLU A 253 -60.47 -17.51 -0.56
C GLU A 253 -59.31 -16.49 -0.62
N ALA A 254 -59.35 -15.57 -1.59
CA ALA A 254 -58.34 -14.51 -1.75
C ALA A 254 -58.43 -13.43 -0.66
N GLU A 255 -59.65 -13.10 -0.21
CA GLU A 255 -59.87 -12.05 0.79
C GLU A 255 -59.57 -12.58 2.19
N VAL A 256 -59.90 -13.86 2.45
CA VAL A 256 -59.51 -14.57 3.67
C VAL A 256 -57.98 -14.65 3.80
N ARG A 257 -57.26 -14.93 2.70
CA ARG A 257 -55.78 -14.95 2.71
C ARG A 257 -55.18 -13.59 3.07
N LYS A 258 -55.71 -12.48 2.54
CA LYS A 258 -55.25 -11.13 2.90
C LYS A 258 -55.49 -10.81 4.38
N GLN A 259 -56.67 -11.17 4.90
CA GLN A 259 -56.99 -10.96 6.32
C GLN A 259 -56.09 -11.79 7.24
N LEU A 260 -55.75 -13.02 6.86
CA LEU A 260 -54.82 -13.88 7.62
C LEU A 260 -53.40 -13.32 7.61
N LEU A 261 -52.92 -12.81 6.47
CA LEU A 261 -51.59 -12.16 6.38
C LEU A 261 -51.52 -10.87 7.19
N GLY A 262 -52.64 -10.16 7.38
CA GLY A 262 -52.70 -8.94 8.18
C GLY A 262 -52.68 -9.14 9.70
N ARG A 263 -52.74 -10.38 10.21
CA ARG A 263 -52.69 -10.66 11.65
C ARG A 263 -51.30 -10.36 12.21
N GLU A 264 -51.25 -9.73 13.38
CA GLU A 264 -50.01 -9.40 14.09
C GLU A 264 -49.16 -10.65 14.35
N GLU A 265 -49.80 -11.77 14.73
CA GLU A 265 -49.16 -13.07 14.94
C GLU A 265 -48.39 -13.57 13.69
N VAL A 266 -48.95 -13.35 12.49
CA VAL A 266 -48.36 -13.79 11.22
C VAL A 266 -47.24 -12.85 10.79
N GLN A 267 -47.32 -11.56 11.14
CA GLN A 267 -46.23 -10.60 10.93
C GLN A 267 -45.03 -10.91 11.85
N GLU A 268 -45.26 -11.21 13.13
CA GLU A 268 -44.18 -11.66 14.03
C GLU A 268 -43.50 -12.93 13.51
N TYR A 269 -44.29 -13.86 12.97
CA TYR A 269 -43.76 -15.07 12.33
C TYR A 269 -42.93 -14.76 11.08
N LYS A 270 -43.43 -13.89 10.19
CA LYS A 270 -42.70 -13.40 9.02
C LYS A 270 -41.34 -12.83 9.43
N ASP A 271 -41.33 -11.88 10.36
CA ASP A 271 -40.11 -11.21 10.83
C ASP A 271 -39.12 -12.21 11.43
N SER A 272 -39.62 -13.19 12.19
CA SER A 272 -38.77 -14.23 12.78
C SER A 272 -38.10 -15.12 11.72
N VAL A 273 -38.82 -15.45 10.64
CA VAL A 273 -38.28 -16.27 9.54
C VAL A 273 -37.30 -15.50 8.70
N GLU A 274 -37.60 -14.25 8.36
CA GLU A 274 -36.68 -13.38 7.60
C GLU A 274 -35.35 -13.20 8.34
N ARG A 275 -35.39 -12.90 9.64
CA ARG A 275 -34.18 -12.82 10.46
C ARG A 275 -33.42 -14.15 10.51
N LEU A 276 -34.11 -15.27 10.74
CA LEU A 276 -33.48 -16.58 10.80
C LEU A 276 -32.78 -16.98 9.48
N LYS A 277 -33.28 -16.50 8.34
CA LYS A 277 -32.75 -16.82 7.01
C LYS A 277 -31.68 -15.84 6.52
N ASN A 278 -31.78 -14.57 6.89
CA ASN A 278 -30.89 -13.51 6.42
C ASN A 278 -29.73 -13.23 7.38
N GLU A 279 -29.94 -13.40 8.68
CA GLU A 279 -28.91 -13.24 9.71
C GLU A 279 -28.24 -14.59 10.03
N GLU A 280 -27.14 -14.54 10.79
CA GLU A 280 -26.50 -15.74 11.30
C GLU A 280 -27.44 -16.51 12.25
N ALA A 281 -27.33 -17.84 12.22
CA ALA A 281 -28.12 -18.72 13.07
C ALA A 281 -27.68 -18.59 14.53
N SER A 282 -28.43 -17.83 15.32
CA SER A 282 -28.24 -17.66 16.76
C SER A 282 -29.34 -18.34 17.58
N GLU A 283 -29.02 -18.75 18.81
CA GLU A 283 -30.00 -19.35 19.73
C GLU A 283 -31.17 -18.40 20.00
N SER A 284 -30.90 -17.10 20.12
CA SER A 284 -31.94 -16.07 20.26
C SER A 284 -32.89 -16.01 19.07
N ASN A 285 -32.38 -16.15 17.84
CA ASN A 285 -33.22 -16.13 16.64
C ASN A 285 -34.11 -17.38 16.58
N MET A 286 -33.59 -18.54 17.02
CA MET A 286 -34.38 -19.77 17.10
C MET A 286 -35.48 -19.71 18.18
N LEU A 287 -35.20 -19.13 19.34
CA LEU A 287 -36.19 -18.95 20.41
C LEU A 287 -37.33 -18.02 19.97
N ARG A 288 -37.01 -16.90 19.31
CA ARG A 288 -38.02 -15.98 18.75
C ARG A 288 -38.91 -16.65 17.71
N TYR A 289 -38.32 -17.44 16.81
CA TYR A 289 -39.08 -18.24 15.85
C TYR A 289 -40.03 -19.22 16.56
N LYS A 290 -39.55 -19.93 17.58
CA LYS A 290 -40.37 -20.85 18.39
C LYS A 290 -41.55 -20.14 19.05
N GLU A 291 -41.34 -18.97 19.65
CA GLU A 291 -42.40 -18.19 20.29
C GLU A 291 -43.43 -17.68 19.27
N ALA A 292 -42.98 -17.19 18.12
CA ALA A 292 -43.87 -16.74 17.04
C ALA A 292 -44.75 -17.90 16.53
N VAL A 293 -44.18 -19.08 16.32
CA VAL A 293 -44.94 -20.28 15.91
C VAL A 293 -45.97 -20.68 16.97
N ARG A 294 -45.63 -20.63 18.26
CA ARG A 294 -46.57 -20.91 19.36
C ARG A 294 -47.76 -19.97 19.37
N LYS A 295 -47.52 -18.68 19.17
CA LYS A 295 -48.57 -17.67 19.06
C LYS A 295 -49.51 -17.95 17.89
N VAL A 296 -48.96 -18.19 16.70
CA VAL A 296 -49.76 -18.44 15.48
C VAL A 296 -50.60 -19.71 15.58
N LEU A 297 -50.06 -20.77 16.17
CA LEU A 297 -50.76 -22.06 16.31
C LEU A 297 -51.61 -22.17 17.60
N LYS A 298 -51.53 -21.17 18.50
CA LYS A 298 -52.18 -21.14 19.82
C LYS A 298 -51.83 -22.37 20.70
N VAL A 299 -50.53 -22.70 20.78
CA VAL A 299 -49.96 -23.83 21.56
C VAL A 299 -49.01 -23.35 22.65
#